data_AF-A0A7X7CX17-F1
#
_entry.id   AF-A0A7X7CX17-F1
#
_cell.length_a   1.000
_cell.length_b   1.000
_cell.length_c   1.000
_cell.angle_alpha   90.00
_cell.angle_beta   90.00
_cell.angle_gamma   90.00
#
_symmetry.space_group_name_H-M   'P 1'
#
loop_
_entity.id
_entity.type
_entity.pdbx_description
1 polymer ?
#
loop_
_entity_poly.entity_id
_entity_poly.type
_entity_poly.pdbx_seq_one_letter_code
_entity_poly.pdbx_strand_id
1 'polypeptide(L)'
;MKKLIAFLITITFLFLLTSCEKKETNPFVGAWENTETTAIGSVVVTLTFRSDMTMTMAMEVTVDDVTNTTTYNYSYSYTDSEVTIQEVGGNPETTTYMISGNSLVINMGGMGLMTYTKI
;
A
#
# COMPACT_ATOMS: atom_id res chain seq x y z
N MET A 1 44.66 -28.66 -17.42
CA MET A 1 43.21 -29.00 -17.41
C MET A 1 42.59 -28.96 -16.02
N LYS A 2 43.15 -29.64 -14.99
CA LYS A 2 42.59 -29.65 -13.62
C LYS A 2 42.40 -28.27 -12.95
N LYS A 3 43.32 -27.32 -13.19
CA LYS A 3 43.23 -25.94 -12.65
C LYS A 3 42.14 -25.08 -13.30
N LEU A 4 41.75 -25.39 -14.55
CA LEU A 4 40.74 -24.64 -15.30
C LEU A 4 39.32 -25.05 -14.88
N ILE A 5 39.13 -26.33 -14.57
CA ILE A 5 37.87 -26.88 -14.05
C ILE A 5 37.57 -26.32 -12.66
N ALA A 6 38.59 -26.22 -11.79
CA ALA A 6 38.44 -25.64 -10.46
C ALA A 6 37.97 -24.18 -10.51
N PHE A 7 38.51 -23.39 -11.44
CA PHE A 7 38.14 -21.98 -11.63
C PHE A 7 36.70 -21.80 -12.13
N LEU A 8 36.24 -22.66 -13.05
CA LEU A 8 34.87 -22.63 -13.56
C LEU A 8 33.85 -22.92 -12.45
N ILE A 9 34.13 -23.90 -11.59
CA ILE A 9 33.24 -24.28 -10.47
C ILE A 9 33.11 -23.15 -9.45
N THR A 10 34.18 -22.36 -9.24
CA THR A 10 34.13 -21.24 -8.28
C THR A 10 33.24 -20.10 -8.78
N ILE A 11 33.28 -19.81 -10.08
CA ILE A 11 32.46 -18.76 -10.71
C ILE A 11 30.97 -19.14 -10.68
N THR A 12 30.62 -20.40 -10.98
CA THR A 12 29.22 -20.85 -10.94
C THR A 12 28.63 -20.80 -9.53
N PHE A 13 29.44 -21.01 -8.49
CA PHE A 13 28.99 -20.94 -7.10
C PHE A 13 28.75 -19.48 -6.64
N LEU A 14 29.49 -18.51 -7.18
CA LEU A 14 29.29 -17.08 -6.91
C LEU A 14 28.00 -16.53 -7.53
N PHE A 15 27.57 -17.04 -8.70
CA PHE A 15 26.30 -16.66 -9.32
C PHE A 15 25.06 -17.19 -8.57
N LEU A 16 25.21 -18.28 -7.81
CA LEU A 16 24.12 -18.83 -6.99
C LEU A 16 23.86 -18.00 -5.72
N LEU A 17 24.83 -17.19 -5.27
CA LEU A 17 24.69 -16.34 -4.09
C LEU A 17 24.02 -14.98 -4.38
N THR A 18 23.87 -14.61 -5.65
CA THR A 18 23.20 -13.36 -6.06
C THR A 18 21.71 -13.52 -6.35
N SER A 19 21.16 -14.74 -6.21
CA SER A 19 19.70 -14.94 -6.20
C SER A 19 19.13 -14.50 -4.84
N CYS A 20 19.34 -13.23 -4.52
CA CYS A 20 18.59 -12.55 -3.49
C CYS A 20 17.17 -12.40 -4.07
N GLU A 21 16.30 -13.36 -3.80
CA GLU A 21 14.87 -13.13 -3.90
C GLU A 21 14.59 -11.92 -3.01
N LYS A 22 14.42 -10.75 -3.63
CA LYS A 22 13.83 -9.61 -2.93
C LYS A 22 12.48 -10.13 -2.46
N LYS A 23 12.35 -10.43 -1.16
CA LYS A 23 11.04 -10.54 -0.52
C LYS A 23 10.32 -9.26 -0.92
N GLU A 24 9.32 -9.38 -1.78
CA GLU A 24 8.55 -8.25 -2.22
C GLU A 24 8.00 -7.59 -0.97
N THR A 25 8.56 -6.43 -0.67
CA THR A 25 8.14 -5.65 0.48
C THR A 25 6.76 -5.15 0.11
N ASN A 26 5.76 -5.49 0.93
CA ASN A 26 4.38 -5.11 0.69
C ASN A 26 4.30 -3.61 0.32
N PRO A 27 3.90 -3.28 -0.92
CA PRO A 27 4.05 -1.93 -1.46
C PRO A 27 3.13 -0.93 -0.75
N PHE A 28 2.08 -1.41 -0.10
CA PHE A 28 1.11 -0.59 0.62
C PHE A 28 1.61 -0.13 1.98
N VAL A 29 2.52 -0.87 2.63
CA VAL A 29 2.89 -0.60 4.03
C VAL A 29 3.34 0.85 4.22
N GLY A 30 2.71 1.53 5.16
CA GLY A 30 2.87 2.96 5.42
C GLY A 30 1.52 3.70 5.50
N ALA A 31 1.61 5.01 5.62
CA ALA A 31 0.44 5.89 5.62
C ALA A 31 0.36 6.67 4.29
N TRP A 32 -0.86 6.85 3.81
CA TRP A 32 -1.18 7.49 2.55
C TRP A 32 -2.31 8.48 2.78
N GLU A 33 -2.17 9.69 2.25
CA GLU A 33 -3.09 10.79 2.51
C GLU A 33 -3.68 11.33 1.21
N ASN A 34 -4.97 11.58 1.22
CA ASN A 34 -5.65 12.38 0.22
C ASN A 34 -6.32 13.55 0.93
N THR A 35 -6.20 14.74 0.35
CA THR A 35 -6.81 15.95 0.89
C THR A 35 -7.67 16.60 -0.18
N GLU A 36 -8.90 16.92 0.18
CA GLU A 36 -9.81 17.73 -0.61
C GLU A 36 -10.17 19.00 0.17
N THR A 37 -10.05 20.16 -0.45
CA THR A 37 -10.36 21.45 0.17
C THR A 37 -11.45 22.16 -0.63
N THR A 38 -12.39 22.76 0.08
CA THR A 38 -13.45 23.61 -0.48
C THR A 38 -13.37 25.01 0.13
N ALA A 39 -14.25 25.91 -0.31
CA ALA A 39 -14.31 27.27 0.23
C ALA A 39 -14.73 27.33 1.72
N ILE A 40 -15.39 26.30 2.24
CA ILE A 40 -16.00 26.28 3.58
C ILE A 40 -15.42 25.20 4.50
N GLY A 41 -14.42 24.45 4.03
CA GLY A 41 -13.88 23.33 4.80
C GLY A 41 -12.94 22.43 4.03
N SER A 42 -12.45 21.39 4.69
CA SER A 42 -11.54 20.39 4.14
C SER A 42 -11.89 18.98 4.60
N VAL A 43 -11.55 18.01 3.77
CA VAL A 43 -11.60 16.58 4.08
C VAL A 43 -10.19 16.02 3.91
N VAL A 44 -9.66 15.38 4.94
CA VAL A 44 -8.41 14.62 4.89
C VAL A 44 -8.74 13.16 5.12
N VAL A 45 -8.30 12.30 4.21
CA VAL A 45 -8.44 10.85 4.32
C VAL A 45 -7.05 10.23 4.42
N THR A 46 -6.77 9.59 5.55
CA THR A 46 -5.50 8.90 5.81
C THR A 46 -5.72 7.39 5.85
N LEU A 47 -5.11 6.67 4.92
CA LEU A 47 -5.07 5.21 4.88
C LEU A 47 -3.75 4.73 5.48
N THR A 48 -3.77 3.91 6.52
CA THR A 48 -2.57 3.31 7.12
C THR A 48 -2.60 1.81 6.95
N PHE A 49 -1.73 1.28 6.09
CA PHE A 49 -1.56 -0.16 5.86
C PHE A 49 -0.42 -0.68 6.73
N ARG A 50 -0.69 -1.73 7.51
CA ARG A 50 0.28 -2.39 8.39
C ARG A 50 0.78 -3.69 7.78
N SER A 51 1.95 -4.14 8.22
CA SER A 51 2.59 -5.37 7.72
C SER A 51 1.86 -6.66 8.11
N ASP A 52 0.94 -6.59 9.07
CA ASP A 52 0.09 -7.70 9.53
C ASP A 52 -1.21 -7.83 8.73
N MET A 53 -1.30 -7.17 7.56
CA MET A 53 -2.47 -7.17 6.68
C MET A 53 -3.71 -6.50 7.31
N THR A 54 -3.50 -5.61 8.27
CA THR A 54 -4.54 -4.70 8.78
C THR A 54 -4.39 -3.29 8.22
N MET A 55 -5.51 -2.59 8.10
CA MET A 55 -5.57 -1.23 7.60
C MET A 55 -6.48 -0.38 8.51
N THR A 56 -6.14 0.89 8.67
CA THR A 56 -7.07 1.90 9.22
C THR A 56 -7.30 3.01 8.23
N MET A 57 -8.55 3.45 8.10
CA MET A 57 -8.92 4.69 7.42
C MET A 57 -9.33 5.71 8.48
N ALA A 58 -8.62 6.82 8.57
CA ALA A 58 -9.04 7.99 9.32
C ALA A 58 -9.59 9.03 8.34
N MET A 59 -10.76 9.59 8.64
CA MET A 59 -11.38 10.66 7.88
C MET A 59 -11.55 11.86 8.80
N GLU A 60 -10.85 12.95 8.50
CA GLU A 60 -10.95 14.22 9.20
C GLU A 60 -11.74 15.19 8.35
N VAL A 61 -12.85 15.68 8.88
CA VAL A 61 -13.71 16.67 8.21
C VAL A 61 -13.66 17.95 9.02
N THR A 62 -13.20 19.03 8.40
CA THR A 62 -13.15 20.36 9.01
C THR A 62 -14.14 21.27 8.30
N VAL A 63 -15.06 21.88 9.06
CA VAL A 63 -16.03 22.88 8.59
C VAL A 63 -16.07 24.01 9.61
N ASP A 64 -15.95 25.26 9.17
CA ASP A 64 -15.94 26.44 10.05
C ASP A 64 -14.99 26.31 11.25
N ASP A 65 -13.74 25.89 10.99
CA ASP A 65 -12.67 25.64 11.97
C ASP A 65 -12.97 24.53 13.01
N VAL A 66 -14.04 23.76 12.83
CA VAL A 66 -14.36 22.60 13.66
C VAL A 66 -14.00 21.31 12.94
N THR A 67 -13.03 20.56 13.49
CA THR A 67 -12.59 19.27 12.97
C THR A 67 -13.26 18.12 13.71
N ASN A 68 -13.85 17.20 12.94
CA ASN A 68 -14.33 15.91 13.44
C ASN A 68 -13.56 14.78 12.74
N THR A 69 -13.09 13.81 13.52
CA THR A 69 -12.35 12.65 13.02
C THR A 69 -13.13 11.37 13.27
N THR A 70 -13.29 10.57 12.21
CA THR A 70 -13.85 9.22 12.29
C THR A 70 -12.79 8.21 11.84
N THR A 71 -12.74 7.05 12.48
CA THR A 71 -11.78 6.00 12.14
C THR A 71 -12.47 4.66 11.93
N TYR A 72 -12.07 3.97 10.88
CA TYR A 72 -12.57 2.67 10.47
C TYR A 72 -11.41 1.66 10.40
N ASN A 73 -11.68 0.43 10.81
CA ASN A 73 -10.70 -0.66 10.80
C ASN A 73 -11.05 -1.65 9.69
N TYR A 74 -10.02 -2.05 8.95
CA TYR A 74 -10.12 -2.99 7.85
C TYR A 74 -9.05 -4.08 7.96
N SER A 75 -9.33 -5.23 7.34
CA SER A 75 -8.29 -6.14 6.87
C SER A 75 -8.09 -5.92 5.37
N TYR A 76 -6.91 -6.28 4.86
CA TYR A 76 -6.64 -6.24 3.43
C TYR A 76 -5.80 -7.42 2.96
N SER A 77 -5.89 -7.74 1.68
CA SER A 77 -4.98 -8.65 0.97
C SER A 77 -4.73 -8.09 -0.42
N TYR A 78 -3.64 -8.47 -1.06
CA TYR A 78 -3.31 -7.94 -2.39
C TYR A 78 -2.60 -8.97 -3.26
N THR A 79 -2.74 -8.76 -4.57
CA THR A 79 -1.99 -9.38 -5.64
C THR A 79 -1.19 -8.30 -6.39
N ASP A 80 -0.57 -8.67 -7.50
CA ASP A 80 0.22 -7.73 -8.32
C ASP A 80 -0.63 -6.58 -8.91
N SER A 81 -1.94 -6.76 -9.06
CA SER A 81 -2.83 -5.78 -9.72
C SER A 81 -4.08 -5.41 -8.93
N GLU A 82 -4.43 -6.19 -7.90
CA GLU A 82 -5.67 -6.01 -7.16
C GLU A 82 -5.44 -6.01 -5.66
N VAL A 83 -6.30 -5.30 -4.95
CA VAL A 83 -6.35 -5.26 -3.49
C VAL A 83 -7.77 -5.53 -3.07
N THR A 84 -7.92 -6.41 -2.07
CA THR A 84 -9.19 -6.72 -1.42
C THR A 84 -9.17 -6.09 -0.04
N ILE A 85 -10.17 -5.29 0.26
CA ILE A 85 -10.32 -4.57 1.53
C ILE A 85 -11.63 -5.00 2.17
N GLN A 86 -11.61 -5.26 3.47
CA GLN A 86 -12.80 -5.71 4.20
C GLN A 86 -12.93 -4.94 5.50
N GLU A 87 -14.04 -4.22 5.66
CA GLU A 87 -14.42 -3.61 6.94
C GLU A 87 -14.82 -4.71 7.93
N VAL A 88 -14.56 -4.51 9.22
CA VAL A 88 -14.97 -5.46 10.26
C VAL A 88 -16.50 -5.68 10.22
N GLY A 89 -16.91 -6.90 9.88
CA GLY A 89 -18.33 -7.27 9.76
C GLY A 89 -18.98 -6.91 8.42
N GLY A 90 -18.24 -6.28 7.50
CA GLY A 90 -18.65 -6.00 6.13
C GLY A 90 -18.28 -7.10 5.14
N ASN A 91 -18.78 -6.97 3.92
CA ASN A 91 -18.35 -7.79 2.79
C ASN A 91 -16.98 -7.31 2.28
N PRO A 92 -16.12 -8.21 1.81
CA PRO A 92 -14.88 -7.81 1.15
C PRO A 92 -15.18 -7.16 -0.20
N GLU A 93 -14.42 -6.10 -0.52
CA GLU A 93 -14.46 -5.40 -1.79
C GLU A 93 -13.09 -5.49 -2.46
N THR A 94 -13.07 -5.92 -3.72
CA THR A 94 -11.85 -6.04 -4.52
C THR A 94 -11.80 -4.95 -5.58
N THR A 95 -10.65 -4.30 -5.70
CA THR A 95 -10.42 -3.24 -6.69
C THR A 95 -9.02 -3.32 -7.28
N THR A 96 -8.84 -2.73 -8.46
CA THR A 96 -7.51 -2.54 -9.04
C THR A 96 -6.81 -1.36 -8.38
N TYR A 97 -5.49 -1.42 -8.29
CA TYR A 97 -4.68 -0.34 -7.74
C TYR A 97 -3.48 -0.03 -8.64
N MET A 98 -2.88 1.13 -8.42
CA MET A 98 -1.61 1.50 -9.03
C MET A 98 -0.74 2.20 -7.97
N ILE A 99 0.45 1.67 -7.73
CA ILE A 99 1.48 2.33 -6.90
C ILE A 99 2.65 2.72 -7.78
N SER A 100 3.02 4.00 -7.75
CA SER A 100 4.21 4.52 -8.43
C SER A 100 4.91 5.56 -7.55
N GLY A 101 6.07 5.19 -7.01
CA GLY A 101 6.79 6.01 -6.04
C GLY A 101 5.95 6.27 -4.78
N ASN A 102 5.62 7.53 -4.54
CA ASN A 102 4.80 7.98 -3.41
C ASN A 102 3.32 8.15 -3.77
N SER A 103 2.86 7.70 -4.93
CA SER A 103 1.47 7.80 -5.35
C SER A 103 0.78 6.45 -5.29
N LEU A 104 -0.38 6.38 -4.63
CA LEU A 104 -1.30 5.25 -4.61
C LEU A 104 -2.61 5.68 -5.26
N VAL A 105 -3.04 4.99 -6.32
CA VAL A 105 -4.35 5.19 -6.94
C VAL A 105 -5.19 3.94 -6.69
N ILE A 106 -6.35 4.11 -6.04
CA ILE A 106 -7.21 3.00 -5.60
C ILE A 106 -8.66 3.50 -5.45
N ASN A 107 -9.64 2.62 -5.63
CA ASN A 107 -11.04 2.90 -5.29
C ASN A 107 -11.40 2.32 -3.91
N MET A 108 -11.82 3.17 -2.99
CA MET A 108 -12.20 2.78 -1.64
C MET A 108 -13.72 2.86 -1.48
N GLY A 109 -14.42 1.73 -1.33
CA GLY A 109 -15.73 1.71 -0.67
C GLY A 109 -16.80 2.65 -1.25
N GLY A 110 -16.84 2.83 -2.57
CA GLY A 110 -17.79 3.73 -3.23
C GLY A 110 -17.39 5.22 -3.25
N MET A 111 -16.22 5.60 -2.72
CA MET A 111 -15.65 6.94 -2.89
C MET A 111 -15.19 7.21 -4.33
N GLY A 112 -15.10 6.18 -5.16
CA GLY A 112 -14.54 6.28 -6.51
C GLY A 112 -13.02 6.22 -6.49
N LEU A 113 -12.42 6.41 -7.67
CA LEU A 113 -10.98 6.31 -7.85
C LEU A 113 -10.29 7.56 -7.27
N MET A 114 -9.47 7.36 -6.25
CA MET A 114 -8.78 8.43 -5.53
C MET A 114 -7.27 8.25 -5.60
N THR A 115 -6.53 9.36 -5.54
CA THR A 115 -5.06 9.37 -5.49
C THR A 115 -4.59 9.81 -4.11
N TYR A 116 -3.82 8.97 -3.46
CA TYR A 116 -3.21 9.21 -2.16
C TYR A 116 -1.70 9.38 -2.29
N THR A 117 -1.12 10.26 -1.47
CA THR A 117 0.31 10.50 -1.40
C THR A 117 0.88 9.88 -0.13
N LYS A 118 2.02 9.20 -0.24
CA LYS A 118 2.72 8.62 0.90
C LYS A 118 3.26 9.71 1.83
N ILE A 119 3.05 9.57 3.13
CA ILE A 119 3.51 10.50 4.19
C ILE A 119 4.59 9.89 5.08
#